data_AF-A0A4P6M3Q9-F1
#
_entry.id   AF-A0A4P6M3Q9-F1
#
_cell.length_a   1.000
_cell.length_b   1.000
_cell.length_c   1.000
_cell.angle_alpha   90.00
_cell.angle_beta   90.00
_cell.angle_gamma   90.00
#
_symmetry.space_group_name_H-M   'P 1'
#
loop_
_entity.id
_entity.type
_entity.pdbx_description
1 polymer ?
#
loop_
_entity_poly.entity_id
_entity_poly.type
_entity_poly.pdbx_seq_one_letter_code
_entity_poly.pdbx_strand_id
1 'polypeptide(L)'
;MLDSVKIGGFISRKRRELGMTQQHLADRLNISFQAVSKWENGSTFPNVELLPELSKAIEVTVDELLSGCEKDGEELSYSKAGVDIAYTDTIKKEMAKHLETRDKRVLNGLGPFASLYDISFPEIKNPVLVLKSEEPGSKQKLAMEYGYTDSICHDMINHLVNDIAVMGAKPLAVLDTIVCGNAEKDTISALVKGVSDACRENECSLVGGETSVQPAVVEKGLYVLTSSIAGIVERDRIIDGSAIEEGDIVLALASNGLHTNGYSLVRMLMDRMPEIKLEKVDGMTFTEQIMKPHTPYYKALKGIMGKNCVHGMAHITGGGIEGNLCRVIPDGLSAVIELDKIRTLPVFRFIRQCGNISDKEMLSTFNCGVGFILVVHREAAAQTAAYLSRYYDCYEIGCIRANEQKIVMENKLNWQ
;
A
#
# COMPACT_ATOMS: atom_id res chain seq x y z
N MET A 1 45.25 27.67 -10.79
CA MET A 1 46.47 27.82 -11.61
C MET A 1 46.84 26.43 -12.08
N LEU A 2 47.12 26.22 -13.37
CA LEU A 2 47.46 24.89 -13.90
C LEU A 2 48.78 24.40 -13.27
N ASP A 3 48.85 23.13 -12.88
CA ASP A 3 50.03 22.52 -12.25
C ASP A 3 50.86 21.74 -13.29
N SER A 4 52.06 22.25 -13.60
CA SER A 4 52.90 21.72 -14.71
C SER A 4 53.48 20.38 -14.40
N VAL A 5 53.79 20.16 -13.13
CA VAL A 5 54.34 18.91 -12.64
C VAL A 5 53.26 17.85 -12.70
N LYS A 6 52.03 18.18 -12.28
CA LYS A 6 50.89 17.25 -12.31
C LYS A 6 50.48 16.86 -13.73
N ILE A 7 50.31 17.85 -14.62
CA ILE A 7 49.93 17.59 -16.03
C ILE A 7 51.05 16.86 -16.77
N GLY A 8 52.32 17.26 -16.57
CA GLY A 8 53.47 16.58 -17.15
C GLY A 8 53.60 15.12 -16.73
N GLY A 9 53.42 14.85 -15.44
CA GLY A 9 53.39 13.49 -14.91
C GLY A 9 52.23 12.65 -15.46
N PHE A 10 51.06 13.27 -15.69
CA PHE A 10 49.91 12.61 -16.30
C PHE A 10 50.17 12.24 -17.77
N ILE A 11 50.68 13.18 -18.58
CA ILE A 11 51.06 12.94 -19.98
C ILE A 11 52.09 11.81 -20.08
N SER A 12 53.14 11.84 -19.24
CA SER A 12 54.19 10.82 -19.25
C SER A 12 53.65 9.43 -18.94
N ARG A 13 52.72 9.33 -17.98
CA ARG A 13 52.09 8.08 -17.58
C ARG A 13 51.22 7.50 -18.70
N LYS A 14 50.28 8.29 -19.23
CA LYS A 14 49.36 7.85 -20.29
C LYS A 14 50.09 7.47 -21.57
N ARG A 15 51.11 8.23 -21.95
CA ARG A 15 51.98 7.89 -23.08
C ARG A 15 52.64 6.51 -22.90
N ARG A 16 53.15 6.22 -21.70
CA ARG A 16 53.81 4.94 -21.39
C ARG A 16 52.83 3.77 -21.36
N GLU A 17 51.62 3.98 -20.84
CA GLU A 17 50.54 2.97 -20.88
C GLU A 17 50.19 2.54 -22.31
N LEU A 18 50.24 3.48 -23.26
CA LEU A 18 50.05 3.23 -24.69
C LEU A 18 51.31 2.72 -25.41
N GLY A 19 52.38 2.38 -24.69
CA GLY A 19 53.63 1.86 -25.25
C GLY A 19 54.41 2.85 -26.14
N MET A 20 54.09 4.16 -26.07
CA MET A 20 54.72 5.17 -26.90
C MET A 20 56.02 5.70 -26.28
N THR A 21 57.05 5.96 -27.08
CA THR A 21 58.21 6.76 -26.66
C THR A 21 57.88 8.25 -26.75
N GLN A 22 58.66 9.13 -26.10
CA GLN A 22 58.49 10.59 -26.26
C GLN A 22 58.63 11.02 -27.73
N GLN A 23 59.48 10.32 -28.51
CA GLN A 23 59.62 10.54 -29.95
C GLN A 23 58.33 10.15 -30.69
N HIS A 24 57.72 9.01 -30.38
CA HIS A 24 56.46 8.60 -31.00
C HIS A 24 55.33 9.61 -30.76
N LEU A 25 55.23 10.17 -29.56
CA LEU A 25 54.23 11.20 -29.25
C LEU A 25 54.54 12.52 -29.98
N ALA A 26 55.81 12.90 -30.07
CA ALA A 26 56.24 14.09 -30.80
C ALA A 26 55.93 13.98 -32.31
N ASP A 27 56.18 12.82 -32.92
CA ASP A 27 55.88 12.55 -34.33
C ASP A 27 54.37 12.61 -34.60
N ARG A 28 53.54 12.05 -33.70
CA ARG A 28 52.07 12.09 -33.81
C ARG A 28 51.50 13.50 -33.75
N LEU A 29 52.13 14.39 -33.00
CA LEU A 29 51.70 15.78 -32.81
C LEU A 29 52.42 16.76 -33.74
N ASN A 30 53.31 16.28 -34.62
CA ASN A 30 54.14 17.09 -35.50
C ASN A 30 54.93 18.19 -34.76
N ILE A 31 55.51 17.83 -33.61
CA ILE A 31 56.32 18.72 -32.75
C ILE A 31 57.70 18.13 -32.47
N SER A 32 58.57 18.89 -31.82
CA SER A 32 59.89 18.40 -31.43
C SER A 32 59.84 17.50 -30.19
N PHE A 33 60.73 16.51 -30.15
CA PHE A 33 60.97 15.67 -28.97
C PHE A 33 61.21 16.51 -27.70
N GLN A 34 61.96 17.62 -27.83
CA GLN A 34 62.26 18.51 -26.72
C GLN A 34 61.00 19.17 -26.14
N ALA A 35 59.95 19.38 -26.94
CA ALA A 35 58.68 19.91 -26.46
C ALA A 35 57.99 18.90 -25.52
N VAL A 36 57.87 17.64 -25.95
CA VAL A 36 57.30 16.56 -25.12
C VAL A 36 58.11 16.34 -23.84
N SER A 37 59.44 16.35 -23.95
CA SER A 37 60.34 16.21 -22.79
C SER A 37 60.14 17.32 -21.75
N LYS A 38 59.98 18.58 -22.21
CA LYS A 38 59.71 19.75 -21.34
C LYS A 38 58.31 19.74 -20.73
N TRP A 39 57.34 19.12 -21.40
CA TRP A 39 56.00 18.92 -20.81
C TRP A 39 56.07 17.91 -19.68
N GLU A 40 56.67 16.75 -19.92
CA GLU A 40 56.69 15.65 -18.96
C GLU A 40 57.53 15.94 -17.70
N ASN A 41 58.54 16.79 -17.81
CA ASN A 41 59.34 17.21 -16.66
C ASN A 41 58.78 18.46 -15.96
N GLY A 42 57.61 18.97 -16.39
CA GLY A 42 56.93 20.12 -15.79
C GLY A 42 57.58 21.48 -16.05
N SER A 43 58.54 21.58 -16.98
CA SER A 43 59.20 22.84 -17.33
C SER A 43 58.28 23.77 -18.14
N THR A 44 57.43 23.21 -19.00
CA THR A 44 56.46 23.96 -19.82
C THR A 44 55.17 23.17 -19.95
N PHE A 45 54.10 23.77 -20.48
CA PHE A 45 52.85 23.08 -20.79
C PHE A 45 52.60 23.00 -22.29
N PRO A 46 51.75 22.05 -22.74
CA PRO A 46 51.21 22.07 -24.09
C PRO A 46 50.45 23.36 -24.37
N ASN A 47 50.62 23.92 -25.57
CA ASN A 47 49.85 25.06 -26.02
C ASN A 47 48.37 24.68 -26.16
N VAL A 48 47.46 25.63 -25.93
CA VAL A 48 46.00 25.40 -26.00
C VAL A 48 45.57 24.79 -27.33
N GLU A 49 46.20 25.20 -28.43
CA GLU A 49 45.95 24.69 -29.79
C GLU A 49 46.29 23.21 -29.95
N LEU A 50 47.24 22.69 -29.16
CA LEU A 50 47.68 21.29 -29.21
C LEU A 50 46.89 20.38 -28.27
N LEU A 51 46.10 20.93 -27.35
CA LEU A 51 45.34 20.14 -26.37
C LEU A 51 44.37 19.13 -27.00
N PRO A 52 43.60 19.45 -28.07
CA PRO A 52 42.68 18.49 -28.67
C PRO A 52 43.40 17.34 -29.38
N GLU A 53 44.56 17.59 -29.98
CA GLU A 53 45.34 16.56 -30.67
C GLU A 53 46.11 15.71 -29.66
N LEU A 54 46.69 16.33 -28.64
CA LEU A 54 47.35 15.65 -27.53
C LEU A 54 46.37 14.74 -26.78
N SER A 55 45.19 15.24 -26.42
CA SER A 55 44.20 14.43 -25.69
C SER A 55 43.77 13.19 -26.50
N LYS A 56 43.60 13.33 -27.84
CA LYS A 56 43.36 12.19 -28.74
C LYS A 56 44.56 11.25 -28.82
N ALA A 57 45.77 11.79 -28.91
CA ALA A 57 46.99 10.99 -29.08
C ALA A 57 47.30 10.11 -27.86
N ILE A 58 46.91 10.56 -26.65
CA ILE A 58 47.08 9.82 -25.39
C ILE A 58 45.76 9.28 -24.80
N GLU A 59 44.69 9.22 -25.62
CA GLU A 59 43.40 8.60 -25.31
C GLU A 59 42.70 9.10 -24.02
N VAL A 60 42.71 10.42 -23.79
CA VAL A 60 42.02 11.07 -22.66
C VAL A 60 41.18 12.26 -23.14
N THR A 61 40.31 12.78 -22.27
CA THR A 61 39.63 14.05 -22.51
C THR A 61 40.54 15.25 -22.23
N VAL A 62 40.24 16.41 -22.83
CA VAL A 62 40.96 17.67 -22.56
C VAL A 62 40.84 18.07 -21.08
N ASP A 63 39.72 17.75 -20.44
CA ASP A 63 39.48 18.04 -19.03
C ASP A 63 40.37 17.20 -18.10
N GLU A 64 40.54 15.91 -18.39
CA GLU A 64 41.48 15.02 -17.68
C GLU A 64 42.93 15.45 -17.88
N LEU A 65 43.27 15.85 -19.10
CA LEU A 65 44.59 16.39 -19.44
C LEU A 65 44.90 17.67 -18.64
N LEU A 66 43.95 18.60 -18.54
CA LEU A 66 44.11 19.85 -17.80
C LEU A 66 44.04 19.68 -16.27
N SER A 67 43.32 18.66 -15.80
CA SER A 67 43.24 18.34 -14.36
C SER A 67 44.40 17.46 -13.89
N GLY A 68 45.14 16.82 -14.81
CA GLY A 68 46.32 15.99 -14.52
C GLY A 68 45.98 14.67 -13.81
N CYS A 69 44.74 14.20 -13.97
CA CYS A 69 44.24 12.92 -13.47
C CYS A 69 43.13 12.44 -14.41
N GLU A 70 42.98 11.12 -14.55
CA GLU A 70 41.73 10.59 -15.07
C GLU A 70 40.61 11.01 -14.13
N LYS A 71 39.46 11.39 -14.68
CA LYS A 71 38.26 11.35 -13.88
C LYS A 71 38.03 9.86 -13.69
N ASP A 72 38.27 9.36 -12.48
CA ASP A 72 37.69 8.08 -12.07
C ASP A 72 36.22 8.20 -12.46
N GLY A 73 35.81 7.52 -13.54
CA GLY A 73 34.43 7.54 -13.99
C GLY A 73 33.63 7.18 -12.75
N GLU A 74 32.80 8.10 -12.26
CA GLU A 74 32.16 7.94 -10.95
C GLU A 74 31.60 6.53 -10.88
N GLU A 75 32.26 5.66 -10.13
CA GLU A 75 31.99 4.22 -10.25
C GLU A 75 30.54 4.04 -9.78
N LEU A 76 29.65 3.76 -10.73
CA LEU A 76 28.22 3.69 -10.46
C LEU A 76 28.00 2.46 -9.59
N SER A 77 27.61 2.68 -8.34
CA SER A 77 27.28 1.62 -7.41
C SER A 77 25.84 1.76 -6.95
N TYR A 78 25.21 0.62 -6.64
CA TYR A 78 23.86 0.59 -6.10
C TYR A 78 23.76 1.33 -4.75
N SER A 79 24.85 1.33 -3.98
CA SER A 79 24.99 2.14 -2.77
C SER A 79 24.99 3.65 -3.04
N LYS A 80 25.65 4.12 -4.11
CA LYS A 80 25.59 5.53 -4.54
C LYS A 80 24.21 5.92 -5.08
N ALA A 81 23.45 4.96 -5.61
CA ALA A 81 22.04 5.15 -5.95
C ALA A 81 21.12 5.21 -4.70
N GLY A 82 21.67 5.10 -3.49
CA GLY A 82 20.94 5.23 -2.23
C GLY A 82 20.45 3.91 -1.62
N VAL A 83 20.90 2.76 -2.12
CA VAL A 83 20.47 1.45 -1.63
C VAL A 83 21.63 0.68 -0.98
N ASP A 84 21.53 0.48 0.33
CA ASP A 84 22.46 -0.33 1.11
C ASP A 84 21.88 -1.73 1.38
N ILE A 85 22.37 -2.72 0.63
CA ILE A 85 21.91 -4.11 0.72
C ILE A 85 22.18 -4.69 2.11
N ALA A 86 23.35 -4.43 2.70
CA ALA A 86 23.72 -4.96 4.00
C ALA A 86 22.83 -4.41 5.12
N TYR A 87 22.47 -3.12 5.02
CA TYR A 87 21.51 -2.51 5.92
C TYR A 87 20.10 -3.11 5.76
N THR A 88 19.62 -3.29 4.52
CA THR A 88 18.32 -3.94 4.28
C THR A 88 18.27 -5.38 4.77
N ASP A 89 19.35 -6.14 4.63
CA ASP A 89 19.43 -7.52 5.12
C ASP A 89 19.40 -7.59 6.66
N THR A 90 19.98 -6.60 7.33
CA THR A 90 19.93 -6.49 8.79
C THR A 90 18.50 -6.23 9.26
N ILE A 91 17.78 -5.33 8.57
CA ILE A 91 16.36 -5.06 8.82
C ILE A 91 15.53 -6.35 8.64
N LYS A 92 15.72 -7.06 7.52
CA LYS A 92 15.01 -8.34 7.24
C LYS A 92 15.21 -9.38 8.35
N LYS A 93 16.45 -9.56 8.83
CA LYS A 93 16.74 -10.50 9.93
C LYS A 93 16.04 -10.14 11.24
N GLU A 94 15.99 -8.86 11.58
CA GLU A 94 15.32 -8.42 12.81
C GLU A 94 13.80 -8.53 12.74
N MET A 95 13.23 -8.37 11.55
CA MET A 95 11.78 -8.50 11.31
C MET A 95 11.31 -9.95 11.35
N ALA A 96 12.21 -10.92 11.16
CA ALA A 96 11.87 -12.35 11.17
C ALA A 96 11.11 -12.78 12.44
N LYS A 97 11.41 -12.16 13.60
CA LYS A 97 10.71 -12.42 14.86
C LYS A 97 9.21 -12.08 14.82
N HIS A 98 8.82 -11.10 13.99
CA HIS A 98 7.42 -10.69 13.83
C HIS A 98 6.66 -11.61 12.89
N LEU A 99 7.38 -12.37 12.07
CA LEU A 99 6.83 -13.34 11.12
C LEU A 99 6.75 -14.75 11.72
N GLU A 100 7.19 -14.92 12.96
CA GLU A 100 6.97 -16.15 13.73
C GLU A 100 5.46 -16.35 13.97
N THR A 101 4.90 -17.34 13.28
CA THR A 101 3.52 -17.77 13.43
C THR A 101 3.43 -19.09 14.18
N ARG A 102 2.34 -19.25 14.94
CA ARG A 102 1.97 -20.53 15.57
C ARG A 102 1.12 -21.39 14.65
N ASP A 103 0.78 -20.88 13.46
CA ASP A 103 0.01 -21.60 12.46
C ASP A 103 0.87 -22.72 11.86
N LYS A 104 0.56 -23.96 12.23
CA LYS A 104 1.26 -25.16 11.75
C LYS A 104 1.11 -25.39 10.25
N ARG A 105 0.18 -24.67 9.59
CA ARG A 105 0.00 -24.74 8.14
C ARG A 105 1.08 -23.97 7.38
N VAL A 106 1.79 -23.06 8.04
CA VAL A 106 2.96 -22.40 7.44
C VAL A 106 4.15 -23.34 7.53
N LEU A 107 4.60 -23.87 6.39
CA LEU A 107 5.54 -25.00 6.33
C LEU A 107 7.01 -24.57 6.35
N ASN A 108 7.30 -23.30 6.11
CA ASN A 108 8.64 -22.74 6.11
C ASN A 108 8.70 -21.38 6.80
N GLY A 109 9.85 -21.06 7.37
CA GLY A 109 10.14 -19.74 7.94
C GLY A 109 10.64 -18.74 6.90
N LEU A 110 11.14 -17.60 7.38
CA LEU A 110 11.65 -16.51 6.55
C LEU A 110 12.97 -16.89 5.87
N GLY A 111 13.15 -16.48 4.60
CA GLY A 111 14.40 -16.65 3.84
C GLY A 111 14.32 -17.51 2.56
N PRO A 112 13.46 -18.54 2.45
CA PRO A 112 13.21 -19.24 1.19
C PRO A 112 12.55 -18.34 0.14
N PHE A 113 12.63 -18.73 -1.14
CA PHE A 113 12.11 -17.97 -2.29
C PHE A 113 10.63 -17.60 -2.23
N ALA A 114 9.82 -18.40 -1.52
CA ALA A 114 8.39 -18.19 -1.38
C ALA A 114 7.88 -18.86 -0.08
N SER A 115 6.74 -18.39 0.40
CA SER A 115 6.03 -18.97 1.54
C SER A 115 5.22 -20.19 1.11
N LEU A 116 5.26 -21.25 1.91
CA LEU A 116 4.52 -22.49 1.71
C LEU A 116 3.40 -22.59 2.75
N TYR A 117 2.17 -22.78 2.28
CA TYR A 117 0.99 -22.92 3.13
C TYR A 117 0.27 -24.24 2.83
N ASP A 118 0.04 -25.07 3.85
CA ASP A 118 -0.70 -26.32 3.73
C ASP A 118 -2.21 -26.04 3.62
N ILE A 119 -2.72 -26.25 2.41
CA ILE A 119 -4.13 -26.10 2.05
C ILE A 119 -4.97 -27.37 2.30
N SER A 120 -4.44 -28.37 3.03
CA SER A 120 -5.18 -29.59 3.36
C SER A 120 -6.17 -29.32 4.51
N PHE A 121 -7.47 -29.21 4.19
CA PHE A 121 -8.55 -29.03 5.16
C PHE A 121 -9.50 -30.25 5.12
N PRO A 122 -9.31 -31.26 5.99
CA PRO A 122 -10.15 -32.46 6.00
C PRO A 122 -11.65 -32.19 6.18
N GLU A 123 -12.00 -31.06 6.79
CA GLU A 123 -13.37 -30.61 7.02
C GLU A 123 -14.02 -29.91 5.82
N ILE A 124 -13.26 -29.58 4.77
CA ILE A 124 -13.73 -28.95 3.54
C ILE A 124 -13.68 -29.98 2.41
N LYS A 125 -14.84 -30.33 1.86
CA LYS A 125 -14.99 -31.37 0.85
C LYS A 125 -14.51 -30.89 -0.53
N ASN A 126 -14.92 -29.70 -0.96
CA ASN A 126 -14.50 -29.11 -2.22
C ASN A 126 -13.87 -27.73 -1.96
N PRO A 127 -12.58 -27.69 -1.56
CA PRO A 127 -11.92 -26.44 -1.24
C PRO A 127 -11.75 -25.55 -2.48
N VAL A 128 -12.03 -24.26 -2.29
CA VAL A 128 -11.82 -23.19 -3.28
C VAL A 128 -10.99 -22.10 -2.63
N LEU A 129 -9.92 -21.66 -3.30
CA LEU A 129 -9.12 -20.53 -2.85
C LEU A 129 -9.78 -19.21 -3.26
N VAL A 130 -9.78 -18.26 -2.33
CA VAL A 130 -10.25 -16.90 -2.57
C VAL A 130 -9.04 -15.97 -2.46
N LEU A 131 -8.77 -15.20 -3.50
CA LEU A 131 -7.59 -14.36 -3.60
C LEU A 131 -8.01 -12.89 -3.71
N LYS A 132 -7.34 -12.01 -2.98
CA LYS A 132 -7.55 -10.56 -3.07
C LYS A 132 -6.24 -9.84 -2.82
N SER A 133 -6.09 -8.68 -3.42
CA SER A 133 -5.03 -7.71 -3.13
C SER A 133 -5.66 -6.35 -2.86
N GLU A 134 -5.06 -5.59 -1.95
CA GLU A 134 -5.57 -4.28 -1.52
C GLU A 134 -4.44 -3.34 -1.12
N GLU A 135 -4.74 -2.05 -1.18
CA GLU A 135 -3.92 -0.97 -0.63
C GLU A 135 -4.80 -0.07 0.26
N PRO A 136 -4.25 0.56 1.32
CA PRO A 136 -5.06 1.28 2.31
C PRO A 136 -5.54 2.68 1.86
N GLY A 137 -5.34 3.04 0.59
CA GLY A 137 -5.82 4.26 -0.03
C GLY A 137 -5.00 5.50 0.32
N SER A 138 -5.58 6.66 0.04
CA SER A 138 -4.96 7.96 0.36
C SER A 138 -4.91 8.27 1.86
N LYS A 139 -5.50 7.41 2.72
CA LYS A 139 -5.35 7.45 4.18
C LYS A 139 -3.89 7.26 4.61
N GLN A 140 -3.12 6.44 3.88
CA GLN A 140 -1.73 6.16 4.23
C GLN A 140 -0.86 7.41 4.32
N LYS A 141 -1.12 8.40 3.46
CA LYS A 141 -0.38 9.67 3.52
C LYS A 141 -0.59 10.37 4.85
N LEU A 142 -1.83 10.49 5.30
CA LEU A 142 -2.15 11.11 6.60
C LEU A 142 -1.63 10.26 7.76
N ALA A 143 -1.72 8.93 7.63
CA ALA A 143 -1.21 8.04 8.67
C ALA A 143 0.30 8.20 8.88
N MET A 144 1.09 8.31 7.80
CA MET A 144 2.52 8.59 7.91
C MET A 144 2.79 10.00 8.45
N GLU A 145 2.05 11.00 7.99
CA GLU A 145 2.22 12.40 8.41
C GLU A 145 1.93 12.62 9.91
N TYR A 146 0.93 11.93 10.45
CA TYR A 146 0.47 12.12 11.83
C TYR A 146 0.86 10.97 12.78
N GLY A 147 1.67 10.00 12.33
CA GLY A 147 2.20 8.92 13.17
C GLY A 147 1.21 7.78 13.49
N TYR A 148 0.22 7.53 12.62
CA TYR A 148 -0.76 6.44 12.74
C TYR A 148 -0.34 5.17 11.95
N THR A 149 0.94 4.82 11.99
CA THR A 149 1.52 3.66 11.28
C THR A 149 0.86 2.32 11.66
N ASP A 150 0.53 2.14 12.93
CA ASP A 150 -0.15 0.92 13.40
C ASP A 150 -1.59 0.83 12.86
N SER A 151 -2.32 1.95 12.89
CA SER A 151 -3.70 2.03 12.40
C SER A 151 -3.78 1.69 10.90
N ILE A 152 -2.85 2.21 10.09
CA ILE A 152 -2.87 1.94 8.63
C ILE A 152 -2.55 0.47 8.29
N CYS A 153 -1.81 -0.23 9.14
CA CYS A 153 -1.58 -1.67 8.97
C CYS A 153 -2.87 -2.46 9.24
N HIS A 154 -3.58 -2.13 10.32
CA HIS A 154 -4.89 -2.71 10.62
C HIS A 154 -5.91 -2.37 9.54
N ASP A 155 -5.92 -1.14 9.04
CA ASP A 155 -6.75 -0.72 7.92
C ASP A 155 -6.60 -1.65 6.71
N MET A 156 -5.36 -1.87 6.27
CA MET A 156 -5.04 -2.69 5.10
C MET A 156 -5.52 -4.13 5.28
N ILE A 157 -5.21 -4.77 6.43
CA ILE A 157 -5.57 -6.17 6.65
C ILE A 157 -7.07 -6.35 6.92
N ASN A 158 -7.70 -5.46 7.69
CA ASN A 158 -9.12 -5.55 7.98
C ASN A 158 -9.94 -5.37 6.70
N HIS A 159 -9.58 -4.42 5.84
CA HIS A 159 -10.22 -4.25 4.53
C HIS A 159 -10.11 -5.53 3.70
N LEU A 160 -8.89 -6.04 3.56
CA LEU A 160 -8.57 -7.21 2.76
C LEU A 160 -9.32 -8.48 3.22
N VAL A 161 -9.42 -8.67 4.54
CA VAL A 161 -10.17 -9.78 5.15
C VAL A 161 -11.68 -9.59 5.00
N ASN A 162 -12.20 -8.37 5.20
CA ASN A 162 -13.61 -8.05 5.01
C ASN A 162 -14.06 -8.35 3.56
N ASP A 163 -13.21 -8.08 2.57
CA ASP A 163 -13.51 -8.36 1.17
C ASP A 163 -13.62 -9.85 0.84
N ILE A 164 -12.74 -10.70 1.37
CA ILE A 164 -12.90 -12.14 1.13
C ILE A 164 -14.01 -12.73 2.00
N ALA A 165 -14.32 -12.11 3.13
CA ALA A 165 -15.40 -12.51 4.02
C ALA A 165 -16.77 -12.39 3.34
N VAL A 166 -16.97 -11.45 2.39
CA VAL A 166 -18.24 -11.36 1.63
C VAL A 166 -18.54 -12.62 0.82
N MET A 167 -17.52 -13.38 0.45
CA MET A 167 -17.66 -14.66 -0.27
C MET A 167 -17.85 -15.85 0.66
N GLY A 168 -17.92 -15.63 1.98
CA GLY A 168 -17.94 -16.67 3.01
C GLY A 168 -16.59 -17.32 3.29
N ALA A 169 -15.49 -16.70 2.84
CA ALA A 169 -14.16 -17.28 2.96
C ALA A 169 -13.56 -17.14 4.37
N LYS A 170 -12.80 -18.17 4.77
CA LYS A 170 -11.89 -18.12 5.92
C LYS A 170 -10.54 -17.55 5.47
N PRO A 171 -9.99 -16.49 6.10
CA PRO A 171 -8.66 -15.96 5.79
C PRO A 171 -7.58 -16.97 6.22
N LEU A 172 -6.51 -17.11 5.44
CA LEU A 172 -5.42 -18.06 5.72
C LEU A 172 -4.05 -17.37 5.80
N ALA A 173 -3.61 -16.82 4.68
CA ALA A 173 -2.24 -16.36 4.50
C ALA A 173 -2.20 -14.99 3.84
N VAL A 174 -1.40 -14.09 4.38
CA VAL A 174 -1.18 -12.73 3.88
C VAL A 174 0.26 -12.57 3.42
N LEU A 175 0.44 -11.88 2.30
CA LEU A 175 1.72 -11.37 1.82
C LEU A 175 1.66 -9.85 1.77
N ASP A 176 2.67 -9.16 2.30
CA ASP A 176 2.77 -7.70 2.22
C ASP A 176 3.85 -7.22 1.24
N THR A 177 3.74 -5.98 0.79
CA THR A 177 4.80 -5.30 0.06
C THR A 177 4.89 -3.87 0.53
N ILE A 178 6.09 -3.48 0.94
CA ILE A 178 6.43 -2.14 1.40
C ILE A 178 7.43 -1.56 0.41
N VAL A 179 7.05 -0.46 -0.25
CA VAL A 179 7.96 0.32 -1.11
C VAL A 179 8.22 1.66 -0.46
N CYS A 180 9.48 2.05 -0.31
CA CYS A 180 9.88 3.29 0.37
C CYS A 180 11.02 4.01 -0.36
N GLY A 181 11.09 5.33 -0.23
CA GLY A 181 12.18 6.13 -0.80
C GLY A 181 13.51 5.97 -0.06
N ASN A 182 13.44 5.63 1.23
CA ASN A 182 14.58 5.36 2.09
C ASN A 182 14.22 4.30 3.14
N ALA A 183 15.17 3.44 3.49
CA ALA A 183 14.97 2.47 4.57
C ALA A 183 15.10 3.16 5.92
N GLU A 184 14.00 3.32 6.64
CA GLU A 184 14.03 3.66 8.07
C GLU A 184 13.64 2.41 8.86
N LYS A 185 14.64 1.84 9.53
CA LYS A 185 14.51 0.59 10.28
C LYS A 185 13.31 0.57 11.23
N ASP A 186 13.13 1.61 12.03
CA ASP A 186 12.07 1.63 13.05
C ASP A 186 10.68 1.70 12.41
N THR A 187 10.53 2.49 11.35
CA THR A 187 9.27 2.60 10.60
C THR A 187 8.91 1.29 9.90
N ILE A 188 9.86 0.67 9.19
CA ILE A 188 9.66 -0.62 8.51
C ILE A 188 9.34 -1.72 9.52
N SER A 189 10.05 -1.76 10.66
CA SER A 189 9.79 -2.74 11.72
C SER A 189 8.41 -2.54 12.34
N ALA A 190 7.97 -1.30 12.54
CA ALA A 190 6.65 -0.99 13.06
C ALA A 190 5.54 -1.41 12.07
N LEU A 191 5.74 -1.17 10.78
CA LEU A 191 4.82 -1.60 9.71
C LEU A 191 4.65 -3.12 9.71
N VAL A 192 5.73 -3.89 9.64
CA VAL A 192 5.61 -5.37 9.58
C VAL A 192 5.06 -5.94 10.89
N LYS A 193 5.40 -5.37 12.04
CA LYS A 193 4.76 -5.74 13.30
C LYS A 193 3.25 -5.49 13.25
N GLY A 194 2.83 -4.29 12.82
CA GLY A 194 1.42 -3.92 12.72
C GLY A 194 0.63 -4.82 11.76
N VAL A 195 1.21 -5.16 10.60
CA VAL A 195 0.61 -6.11 9.65
C VAL A 195 0.46 -7.49 10.28
N SER A 196 1.52 -8.01 10.93
CA SER A 196 1.47 -9.30 11.64
C SER A 196 0.38 -9.32 12.72
N ASP A 197 0.29 -8.27 13.53
CA ASP A 197 -0.68 -8.17 14.61
C ASP A 197 -2.11 -8.14 14.04
N ALA A 198 -2.36 -7.35 13.01
CA ALA A 198 -3.64 -7.31 12.32
C ALA A 198 -4.02 -8.66 11.68
N CYS A 199 -3.07 -9.40 11.10
CA CYS A 199 -3.32 -10.76 10.61
C CYS A 199 -3.76 -11.69 11.74
N ARG A 200 -3.05 -11.66 12.88
CA ARG A 200 -3.37 -12.48 14.06
C ARG A 200 -4.77 -12.15 14.60
N GLU A 201 -5.13 -10.87 14.61
CA GLU A 201 -6.47 -10.42 15.01
C GLU A 201 -7.57 -10.90 14.07
N ASN A 202 -7.27 -11.13 12.80
CA ASN A 202 -8.17 -11.69 11.80
C ASN A 202 -8.06 -13.21 11.62
N GLU A 203 -7.32 -13.90 12.49
CA GLU A 203 -7.14 -15.35 12.47
C GLU A 203 -6.46 -15.88 11.18
N CYS A 204 -5.56 -15.07 10.61
CA CYS A 204 -4.67 -15.46 9.51
C CYS A 204 -3.20 -15.18 9.85
N SER A 205 -2.29 -15.63 8.98
CA SER A 205 -0.86 -15.48 9.18
C SER A 205 -0.25 -14.55 8.12
N LEU A 206 0.61 -13.63 8.54
CA LEU A 206 1.56 -12.98 7.64
C LEU A 206 2.66 -13.99 7.31
N VAL A 207 2.67 -14.50 6.09
CA VAL A 207 3.55 -15.62 5.69
C VAL A 207 4.82 -15.17 4.99
N GLY A 208 4.87 -13.92 4.55
CA GLY A 208 6.00 -13.34 3.85
C GLY A 208 5.67 -11.97 3.28
N GLY A 209 6.63 -11.36 2.60
CA GLY A 209 6.45 -10.08 1.95
C GLY A 209 7.74 -9.57 1.34
N GLU A 210 7.68 -8.38 0.75
CA GLU A 210 8.83 -7.72 0.14
C GLU A 210 9.00 -6.30 0.70
N THR A 211 10.26 -5.89 0.93
CA THR A 211 10.58 -4.51 1.29
C THR A 211 11.57 -3.97 0.28
N SER A 212 11.09 -3.02 -0.52
CA SER A 212 11.84 -2.42 -1.62
C SER A 212 12.18 -0.96 -1.32
N VAL A 213 13.47 -0.63 -1.37
CA VAL A 213 13.96 0.74 -1.24
C VAL A 213 14.20 1.28 -2.64
N GLN A 214 13.45 2.29 -3.06
CA GLN A 214 13.49 2.84 -4.41
C GLN A 214 13.71 4.37 -4.37
N PRO A 215 14.94 4.83 -4.09
CA PRO A 215 15.28 6.24 -4.13
C PRO A 215 14.98 6.83 -5.52
N ALA A 216 14.55 8.09 -5.55
CA ALA A 216 14.12 8.81 -6.76
C ALA A 216 12.87 8.27 -7.49
N VAL A 217 12.35 7.09 -7.11
CA VAL A 217 11.02 6.60 -7.53
C VAL A 217 9.96 6.98 -6.51
N VAL A 218 10.27 6.74 -5.23
CA VAL A 218 9.43 7.09 -4.09
C VAL A 218 10.07 8.25 -3.33
N GLU A 219 9.28 9.27 -3.00
CA GLU A 219 9.77 10.41 -2.23
C GLU A 219 10.28 9.96 -0.85
N LYS A 220 11.29 10.66 -0.34
CA LYS A 220 11.86 10.38 0.99
C LYS A 220 10.77 10.51 2.06
N GLY A 221 10.67 9.54 2.95
CA GLY A 221 9.64 9.48 3.99
C GLY A 221 8.25 9.02 3.52
N LEU A 222 8.06 8.75 2.22
CA LEU A 222 6.84 8.14 1.71
C LEU A 222 6.96 6.61 1.72
N TYR A 223 5.89 5.95 2.13
CA TYR A 223 5.72 4.50 2.11
C TYR A 223 4.49 4.17 1.28
N VAL A 224 4.63 3.21 0.37
CA VAL A 224 3.53 2.61 -0.38
C VAL A 224 3.34 1.20 0.16
N LEU A 225 2.18 0.96 0.76
CA LEU A 225 1.83 -0.32 1.37
C LEU A 225 0.84 -1.06 0.49
N THR A 226 1.09 -2.33 0.24
CA THR A 226 0.10 -3.22 -0.37
C THR A 226 0.12 -4.56 0.35
N SER A 227 -0.99 -5.29 0.29
CA SER A 227 -1.06 -6.66 0.79
C SER A 227 -1.98 -7.51 -0.06
N SER A 228 -1.71 -8.80 -0.06
CA SER A 228 -2.52 -9.83 -0.73
C SER A 228 -2.88 -10.92 0.26
N ILE A 229 -4.07 -11.48 0.13
CA ILE A 229 -4.57 -12.57 0.98
C ILE A 229 -4.96 -13.76 0.14
N ALA A 230 -4.68 -14.94 0.66
CA ALA A 230 -5.36 -16.17 0.31
C ALA A 230 -6.30 -16.57 1.45
N GLY A 231 -7.56 -16.82 1.08
CA GLY A 231 -8.57 -17.45 1.91
C GLY A 231 -9.05 -18.76 1.31
N ILE A 232 -9.92 -19.46 2.04
CA ILE A 232 -10.51 -20.71 1.59
C ILE A 232 -12.01 -20.77 1.89
N VAL A 233 -12.77 -21.39 1.00
CA VAL A 233 -14.20 -21.61 1.15
C VAL A 233 -14.57 -22.98 0.59
N GLU A 234 -15.63 -23.59 1.13
CA GLU A 234 -16.27 -24.76 0.51
C GLU A 234 -17.07 -24.30 -0.71
N ARG A 235 -16.89 -24.95 -1.87
CA ARG A 235 -17.54 -24.56 -3.13
C ARG A 235 -19.05 -24.36 -2.97
N ASP A 236 -19.71 -25.29 -2.30
CA ASP A 236 -21.17 -25.29 -2.14
C ASP A 236 -21.67 -24.30 -1.08
N ARG A 237 -20.74 -23.57 -0.41
CA ARG A 237 -21.05 -22.54 0.60
C ARG A 237 -20.56 -21.14 0.21
N ILE A 238 -20.14 -20.97 -1.05
CA ILE A 238 -19.80 -19.65 -1.57
C ILE A 238 -21.06 -18.77 -1.49
N ILE A 239 -20.89 -17.57 -0.94
CA ILE A 239 -21.95 -16.56 -0.87
C ILE A 239 -21.72 -15.61 -2.03
N ASP A 240 -22.55 -15.70 -3.06
CA ASP A 240 -22.43 -14.93 -4.30
C ASP A 240 -23.69 -14.12 -4.64
N GLY A 241 -24.70 -14.16 -3.76
CA GLY A 241 -25.98 -13.48 -3.95
C GLY A 241 -27.03 -14.28 -4.72
N SER A 242 -26.68 -15.45 -5.28
CA SER A 242 -27.63 -16.27 -6.05
C SER A 242 -28.80 -16.80 -5.24
N ALA A 243 -28.65 -16.88 -3.91
CA ALA A 243 -29.71 -17.27 -2.98
C ALA A 243 -30.64 -16.11 -2.58
N ILE A 244 -30.33 -14.87 -2.99
CA ILE A 244 -31.16 -13.71 -2.64
C ILE A 244 -32.52 -13.83 -3.30
N GLU A 245 -33.57 -13.62 -2.51
CA GLU A 245 -34.96 -13.71 -2.95
C GLU A 245 -35.81 -12.54 -2.47
N GLU A 246 -36.97 -12.35 -3.10
CA GLU A 246 -37.92 -11.32 -2.69
C GLU A 246 -38.34 -11.52 -1.23
N GLY A 247 -38.27 -10.45 -0.45
CA GLY A 247 -38.66 -10.45 0.94
C GLY A 247 -37.54 -10.71 1.94
N ASP A 248 -36.33 -11.04 1.48
CA ASP A 248 -35.11 -11.01 2.29
C ASP A 248 -34.92 -9.65 2.97
N ILE A 249 -34.25 -9.67 4.11
CA ILE A 249 -34.00 -8.49 4.94
C ILE A 249 -32.57 -8.02 4.76
N VAL A 250 -32.40 -6.71 4.67
CA VAL A 250 -31.09 -6.06 4.57
C VAL A 250 -30.69 -5.55 5.95
N LEU A 251 -29.66 -6.16 6.53
CA LEU A 251 -29.07 -5.79 7.81
C LEU A 251 -27.78 -5.01 7.60
N ALA A 252 -27.64 -3.88 8.30
CA ALA A 252 -26.41 -3.12 8.40
C ALA A 252 -25.60 -3.55 9.63
N LEU A 253 -24.27 -3.55 9.50
CA LEU A 253 -23.33 -3.49 10.61
C LEU A 253 -22.67 -2.12 10.63
N ALA A 254 -22.67 -1.50 11.80
CA ALA A 254 -22.12 -0.17 11.97
C ALA A 254 -20.61 -0.12 11.66
N SER A 255 -20.20 0.93 10.96
CA SER A 255 -18.79 1.33 10.89
C SER A 255 -18.40 2.10 12.17
N ASN A 256 -17.11 2.32 12.37
CA ASN A 256 -16.59 3.17 13.45
C ASN A 256 -16.11 4.55 12.95
N GLY A 257 -16.29 4.83 11.65
CA GLY A 257 -15.77 6.01 10.98
C GLY A 257 -15.66 5.80 9.47
N LEU A 258 -14.75 6.53 8.84
CA LEU A 258 -14.56 6.54 7.38
C LEU A 258 -13.95 5.25 6.83
N HIS A 259 -13.37 4.42 7.71
CA HIS A 259 -12.57 3.26 7.32
C HIS A 259 -11.36 3.66 6.48
N THR A 260 -11.30 3.29 5.19
CA THR A 260 -10.16 3.59 4.30
C THR A 260 -10.57 4.36 3.03
N ASN A 261 -11.81 4.83 2.94
CA ASN A 261 -12.37 5.45 1.73
C ASN A 261 -12.73 6.93 1.94
N GLY A 262 -12.73 7.71 0.86
CA GLY A 262 -13.06 9.14 0.87
C GLY A 262 -11.94 10.07 1.37
N TYR A 263 -10.74 9.54 1.65
CA TYR A 263 -9.63 10.32 2.21
C TYR A 263 -9.08 11.39 1.28
N SER A 264 -9.25 11.27 -0.04
CA SER A 264 -8.86 12.33 -0.97
C SER A 264 -9.71 13.60 -0.78
N LEU A 265 -11.00 13.43 -0.49
CA LEU A 265 -11.90 14.54 -0.17
C LEU A 265 -11.61 15.11 1.23
N VAL A 266 -11.33 14.25 2.21
CA VAL A 266 -10.90 14.67 3.55
C VAL A 266 -9.62 15.50 3.49
N ARG A 267 -8.63 15.07 2.70
CA ARG A 267 -7.39 15.82 2.48
C ARG A 267 -7.66 17.18 1.86
N MET A 268 -8.50 17.25 0.82
CA MET A 268 -8.90 18.51 0.23
C MET A 268 -9.56 19.46 1.26
N LEU A 269 -10.38 18.91 2.16
CA LEU A 269 -10.99 19.68 3.24
C LEU A 269 -9.93 20.20 4.23
N MET A 270 -8.98 19.36 4.64
CA MET A 270 -7.87 19.74 5.52
C MET A 270 -6.93 20.77 4.88
N ASP A 271 -6.68 20.67 3.57
CA ASP A 271 -5.85 21.64 2.84
C ASP A 271 -6.53 23.02 2.76
N ARG A 272 -7.87 23.05 2.64
CA ARG A 272 -8.66 24.29 2.60
C ARG A 272 -8.90 24.90 3.97
N MET A 273 -9.02 24.08 5.01
CA MET A 273 -9.31 24.48 6.39
C MET A 273 -8.33 23.80 7.35
N PRO A 274 -7.06 24.23 7.43
CA PRO A 274 -6.04 23.53 8.21
C PRO A 274 -6.35 23.37 9.71
N GLU A 275 -7.16 24.25 10.28
CA GLU A 275 -7.65 24.21 11.65
C GLU A 275 -8.59 23.02 11.92
N ILE A 276 -9.26 22.49 10.88
CA ILE A 276 -10.23 21.40 11.01
C ILE A 276 -9.64 20.18 11.71
N LYS A 277 -8.33 19.94 11.54
CA LYS A 277 -7.61 18.81 12.14
C LYS A 277 -7.70 18.78 13.66
N LEU A 278 -7.84 19.94 14.31
CA LEU A 278 -7.94 20.08 15.77
C LEU A 278 -9.38 20.22 16.27
N GLU A 279 -10.34 20.46 15.37
CA GLU A 279 -11.75 20.59 15.72
C GLU A 279 -12.26 19.33 16.42
N LYS A 280 -13.11 19.54 17.42
CA LYS A 280 -13.61 18.44 18.25
C LYS A 280 -14.92 17.91 17.68
N VAL A 281 -14.92 16.62 17.36
CA VAL A 281 -16.10 15.86 16.96
C VAL A 281 -16.25 14.70 17.94
N ASP A 282 -17.34 14.69 18.69
CA ASP A 282 -17.63 13.65 19.69
C ASP A 282 -16.46 13.44 20.69
N GLY A 283 -15.93 14.54 21.21
CA GLY A 283 -14.84 14.57 22.21
C GLY A 283 -13.42 14.35 21.68
N MET A 284 -13.25 13.82 20.46
CA MET A 284 -11.95 13.60 19.82
C MET A 284 -11.66 14.68 18.77
N THR A 285 -10.39 14.92 18.46
CA THR A 285 -10.01 15.75 17.31
C THR A 285 -10.47 15.11 16.01
N PHE A 286 -10.68 15.92 14.97
CA PHE A 286 -11.03 15.43 13.65
C PHE A 286 -10.00 14.43 13.14
N THR A 287 -8.69 14.70 13.32
CA THR A 287 -7.63 13.76 12.96
C THR A 287 -7.77 12.42 13.68
N GLU A 288 -8.02 12.41 14.98
CA GLU A 288 -8.26 11.17 15.74
C GLU A 288 -9.49 10.41 15.20
N GLN A 289 -10.58 11.12 14.87
CA GLN A 289 -11.79 10.51 14.32
C GLN A 289 -11.55 9.84 12.97
N ILE A 290 -10.87 10.52 12.05
CA ILE A 290 -10.59 9.97 10.71
C ILE A 290 -9.45 8.94 10.74
N MET A 291 -8.64 8.85 11.79
CA MET A 291 -7.54 7.88 11.88
C MET A 291 -7.92 6.59 12.62
N LYS A 292 -9.18 6.43 13.04
CA LYS A 292 -9.68 5.16 13.58
C LYS A 292 -9.43 4.01 12.60
N PRO A 293 -8.96 2.84 13.07
CA PRO A 293 -8.70 1.70 12.20
C PRO A 293 -10.00 1.13 11.64
N HIS A 294 -9.94 0.62 10.41
CA HIS A 294 -11.02 -0.07 9.72
C HIS A 294 -11.56 -1.20 10.61
N THR A 295 -12.88 -1.36 10.71
CA THR A 295 -13.49 -2.36 11.60
C THR A 295 -13.29 -3.81 11.10
N PRO A 296 -12.75 -4.74 11.91
CA PRO A 296 -12.53 -6.13 11.50
C PRO A 296 -13.78 -7.01 11.67
N TYR A 297 -14.62 -7.18 10.64
CA TYR A 297 -15.90 -7.88 10.78
C TYR A 297 -15.80 -9.41 10.84
N TYR A 298 -14.67 -10.00 10.43
CA TYR A 298 -14.55 -11.45 10.24
C TYR A 298 -14.97 -12.29 11.46
N LYS A 299 -14.54 -11.89 12.67
CA LYS A 299 -14.86 -12.64 13.90
C LYS A 299 -16.35 -12.69 14.21
N ALA A 300 -17.10 -11.64 13.85
CA ALA A 300 -18.55 -11.65 13.95
C ALA A 300 -19.14 -12.58 12.89
N LEU A 301 -18.71 -12.44 11.64
CA LEU A 301 -19.28 -13.13 10.48
C LEU A 301 -19.02 -14.65 10.47
N LYS A 302 -17.84 -15.11 10.91
CA LYS A 302 -17.44 -16.53 10.80
C LYS A 302 -18.39 -17.53 11.46
N GLY A 303 -19.14 -17.10 12.48
CA GLY A 303 -20.11 -17.97 13.18
C GLY A 303 -21.47 -18.10 12.49
N ILE A 304 -21.72 -17.30 11.44
CA ILE A 304 -22.91 -17.35 10.60
C ILE A 304 -22.61 -17.72 9.14
N MET A 305 -21.35 -17.58 8.70
CA MET A 305 -20.88 -18.08 7.42
C MET A 305 -21.17 -19.58 7.27
N GLY A 306 -21.68 -19.98 6.10
CA GLY A 306 -22.03 -21.37 5.80
C GLY A 306 -23.35 -21.87 6.41
N LYS A 307 -24.12 -21.00 7.06
CA LYS A 307 -25.53 -21.26 7.36
C LYS A 307 -26.39 -20.79 6.19
N ASN A 308 -27.47 -21.51 5.89
CA ASN A 308 -28.41 -21.18 4.80
C ASN A 308 -29.28 -19.93 5.09
N CYS A 309 -28.86 -19.06 6.02
CA CYS A 309 -29.59 -17.84 6.36
C CYS A 309 -28.97 -16.57 5.77
N VAL A 310 -27.72 -16.62 5.32
CA VAL A 310 -27.04 -15.48 4.68
C VAL A 310 -27.03 -15.70 3.18
N HIS A 311 -27.79 -14.89 2.45
CA HIS A 311 -27.95 -15.00 1.01
C HIS A 311 -26.97 -14.13 0.25
N GLY A 312 -26.57 -13.00 0.84
CA GLY A 312 -25.58 -12.10 0.27
C GLY A 312 -24.89 -11.24 1.33
N MET A 313 -23.71 -10.73 0.98
CA MET A 313 -22.95 -9.81 1.81
C MET A 313 -22.32 -8.72 0.95
N ALA A 314 -22.16 -7.52 1.51
CA ALA A 314 -21.46 -6.43 0.87
C ALA A 314 -20.62 -5.67 1.89
N HIS A 315 -19.32 -5.56 1.61
CA HIS A 315 -18.41 -4.69 2.35
C HIS A 315 -18.50 -3.27 1.78
N ILE A 316 -18.80 -2.29 2.64
CA ILE A 316 -19.12 -0.93 2.19
C ILE A 316 -17.86 -0.07 2.14
N THR A 317 -17.34 0.09 0.93
CA THR A 317 -16.06 0.77 0.62
C THR A 317 -16.29 1.98 -0.28
N GLY A 318 -15.38 2.28 -1.21
CA GLY A 318 -15.58 3.28 -2.25
C GLY A 318 -16.83 2.97 -3.09
N GLY A 319 -17.59 4.01 -3.45
CA GLY A 319 -18.91 3.86 -4.06
C GLY A 319 -20.07 3.73 -3.06
N GLY A 320 -19.77 3.66 -1.75
CA GLY A 320 -20.76 3.63 -0.68
C GLY A 320 -21.71 2.43 -0.76
N ILE A 321 -22.93 2.58 -0.21
CA ILE A 321 -23.89 1.47 -0.17
C ILE A 321 -24.28 1.03 -1.57
N GLU A 322 -24.62 1.98 -2.45
CA GLU A 322 -25.07 1.70 -3.81
C GLU A 322 -24.03 0.94 -4.63
N GLY A 323 -22.79 1.46 -4.66
CA GLY A 323 -21.72 0.92 -5.51
C GLY A 323 -21.16 -0.43 -5.07
N ASN A 324 -21.46 -0.86 -3.82
CA ASN A 324 -21.00 -2.14 -3.28
C ASN A 324 -22.14 -3.16 -3.20
N LEU A 325 -23.31 -2.78 -2.69
CA LEU A 325 -24.44 -3.71 -2.54
C LEU A 325 -24.96 -4.18 -3.91
N CYS A 326 -24.95 -3.33 -4.94
CA CYS A 326 -25.45 -3.71 -6.27
C CYS A 326 -24.72 -4.91 -6.90
N ARG A 327 -23.49 -5.21 -6.45
CA ARG A 327 -22.65 -6.30 -6.98
C ARG A 327 -23.17 -7.69 -6.62
N VAL A 328 -23.94 -7.79 -5.54
CA VAL A 328 -24.48 -9.07 -5.02
C VAL A 328 -25.96 -9.25 -5.31
N ILE A 329 -26.68 -8.20 -5.73
CA ILE A 329 -28.12 -8.30 -6.03
C ILE A 329 -28.34 -8.94 -7.42
N PRO A 330 -29.13 -10.04 -7.51
CA PRO A 330 -29.51 -10.65 -8.78
C PRO A 330 -30.33 -9.72 -9.68
N ASP A 331 -30.35 -10.02 -10.98
CA ASP A 331 -31.20 -9.29 -11.92
C ASP A 331 -32.69 -9.57 -11.64
N GLY A 332 -33.53 -8.54 -11.80
CA GLY A 332 -34.97 -8.60 -11.48
C GLY A 332 -35.30 -8.42 -9.99
N LEU A 333 -34.28 -8.25 -9.13
CA LEU A 333 -34.42 -7.91 -7.72
C LEU A 333 -33.78 -6.56 -7.40
N SER A 334 -34.27 -5.95 -6.33
CA SER A 334 -33.81 -4.67 -5.82
C SER A 334 -33.64 -4.72 -4.31
N ALA A 335 -32.50 -4.24 -3.80
CA ALA A 335 -32.40 -3.87 -2.40
C ALA A 335 -32.99 -2.46 -2.21
N VAL A 336 -34.11 -2.40 -1.48
CA VAL A 336 -34.75 -1.14 -1.08
C VAL A 336 -34.19 -0.73 0.26
N ILE A 337 -33.44 0.37 0.30
CA ILE A 337 -32.73 0.88 1.47
C ILE A 337 -33.43 2.14 2.00
N GLU A 338 -33.85 2.11 3.25
CA GLU A 338 -34.47 3.22 3.96
C GLU A 338 -33.39 4.08 4.62
N LEU A 339 -33.04 5.21 3.99
CA LEU A 339 -31.91 6.04 4.41
C LEU A 339 -32.08 6.66 5.80
N ASP A 340 -33.30 6.88 6.26
CA ASP A 340 -33.60 7.41 7.59
C ASP A 340 -33.32 6.40 8.71
N LYS A 341 -33.23 5.10 8.40
CA LYS A 341 -32.78 4.06 9.34
C LYS A 341 -31.26 4.03 9.54
N ILE A 342 -30.49 4.66 8.65
CA ILE A 342 -29.03 4.68 8.76
C ILE A 342 -28.61 5.57 9.94
N ARG A 343 -27.80 5.00 10.84
CA ARG A 343 -27.26 5.68 12.01
C ARG A 343 -25.99 6.45 11.64
N THR A 344 -26.17 7.61 11.03
CA THR A 344 -25.06 8.45 10.57
C THR A 344 -24.18 8.94 11.73
N LEU A 345 -22.90 8.59 11.71
CA LEU A 345 -21.93 9.01 12.73
C LEU A 345 -21.63 10.52 12.67
N PRO A 346 -21.32 11.16 13.82
CA PRO A 346 -21.04 12.60 13.88
C PRO A 346 -19.96 13.11 12.92
N VAL A 347 -18.91 12.31 12.67
CA VAL A 347 -17.82 12.66 11.75
C VAL A 347 -18.30 12.92 10.32
N PHE A 348 -19.31 12.18 9.83
CA PHE A 348 -19.86 12.39 8.50
C PHE A 348 -20.69 13.67 8.43
N ARG A 349 -21.45 13.98 9.48
CA ARG A 349 -22.21 15.23 9.59
C ARG A 349 -21.26 16.42 9.56
N PHE A 350 -20.18 16.33 10.32
CA PHE A 350 -19.14 17.36 10.39
C PHE A 350 -18.46 17.56 9.03
N ILE A 351 -18.00 16.49 8.36
CA ILE A 351 -17.42 16.57 7.02
C ILE A 351 -18.38 17.21 6.03
N ARG A 352 -19.65 16.79 6.05
CA ARG A 352 -20.69 17.33 5.17
C ARG A 352 -20.89 18.83 5.38
N GLN A 353 -20.97 19.28 6.63
CA GLN A 353 -21.17 20.68 6.99
C GLN A 353 -19.96 21.53 6.59
N CYS A 354 -18.75 21.14 6.98
CA CYS A 354 -17.53 21.89 6.66
C CYS A 354 -17.25 21.95 5.15
N GLY A 355 -17.47 20.85 4.43
CA GLY A 355 -17.23 20.77 2.99
C GLY A 355 -18.38 21.26 2.12
N ASN A 356 -19.54 21.60 2.70
CA ASN A 356 -20.80 21.84 1.98
C ASN A 356 -21.09 20.74 0.93
N ILE A 357 -20.94 19.48 1.34
CA ILE A 357 -21.04 18.31 0.46
C ILE A 357 -22.51 17.89 0.34
N SER A 358 -22.95 17.58 -0.89
CA SER A 358 -24.32 17.09 -1.12
C SER A 358 -24.53 15.68 -0.54
N ASP A 359 -25.77 15.35 -0.18
CA ASP A 359 -26.12 14.01 0.33
C ASP A 359 -25.75 12.89 -0.65
N LYS A 360 -25.93 13.15 -1.96
CA LYS A 360 -25.55 12.21 -3.02
C LYS A 360 -24.05 11.93 -3.00
N GLU A 361 -23.24 12.98 -2.91
CA GLU A 361 -21.77 12.86 -2.85
C GLU A 361 -21.32 12.18 -1.54
N MET A 362 -21.98 12.47 -0.42
CA MET A 362 -21.72 11.77 0.84
C MET A 362 -21.98 10.26 0.72
N LEU A 363 -23.11 9.88 0.12
CA LEU A 363 -23.52 8.49 -0.06
C LEU A 363 -22.67 7.72 -1.07
N SER A 364 -22.15 8.38 -2.11
CA SER A 364 -21.28 7.73 -3.11
C SER A 364 -19.83 7.62 -2.64
N THR A 365 -19.39 8.50 -1.74
CA THR A 365 -17.99 8.59 -1.32
C THR A 365 -17.73 7.91 0.02
N PHE A 366 -18.69 7.95 0.95
CA PHE A 366 -18.55 7.43 2.31
C PHE A 366 -19.55 6.33 2.62
N ASN A 367 -19.21 5.54 3.65
CA ASN A 367 -20.07 4.51 4.19
C ASN A 367 -21.21 5.06 5.08
N CYS A 368 -21.13 6.34 5.47
CA CYS A 368 -22.12 7.07 6.27
C CYS A 368 -22.57 6.37 7.56
N GLY A 369 -21.75 5.49 8.14
CA GLY A 369 -22.06 4.75 9.37
C GLY A 369 -22.34 3.26 9.16
N VAL A 370 -22.45 2.78 7.92
CA VAL A 370 -22.68 1.35 7.61
C VAL A 370 -21.41 0.76 7.00
N GLY A 371 -20.66 -0.05 7.74
CA GLY A 371 -19.41 -0.63 7.23
C GLY A 371 -19.60 -1.94 6.47
N PHE A 372 -20.67 -2.68 6.77
CA PHE A 372 -20.95 -3.98 6.18
C PHE A 372 -22.46 -4.21 6.08
N ILE A 373 -22.91 -4.92 5.05
CA ILE A 373 -24.31 -5.29 4.84
C ILE A 373 -24.43 -6.81 4.69
N LEU A 374 -25.48 -7.37 5.27
CA LEU A 374 -25.92 -8.74 5.03
C LEU A 374 -27.34 -8.73 4.46
N VAL A 375 -27.57 -9.54 3.43
CA VAL A 375 -28.89 -9.90 2.93
C VAL A 375 -29.22 -11.29 3.47
N VAL A 376 -30.29 -11.38 4.26
CA VAL A 376 -30.61 -12.59 5.02
C VAL A 376 -32.06 -12.99 4.85
N HIS A 377 -32.31 -14.30 4.93
CA HIS A 377 -33.66 -14.85 4.90
C HIS A 377 -34.53 -14.20 5.99
N ARG A 378 -35.76 -13.82 5.63
CA ARG A 378 -36.68 -13.07 6.50
C ARG A 378 -36.85 -13.67 7.90
N GLU A 379 -37.04 -14.98 7.97
CA GLU A 379 -37.27 -15.68 9.25
C GLU A 379 -36.02 -15.72 10.14
N ALA A 380 -34.83 -15.63 9.54
CA ALA A 380 -33.56 -15.64 10.27
C ALA A 380 -33.06 -14.24 10.62
N ALA A 381 -33.70 -13.17 10.12
CA ALA A 381 -33.23 -11.80 10.24
C ALA A 381 -33.06 -11.36 11.70
N ALA A 382 -34.10 -11.53 12.52
CA ALA A 382 -34.08 -11.13 13.93
C ALA A 382 -33.00 -11.89 14.74
N GLN A 383 -32.88 -13.20 14.51
CA GLN A 383 -31.86 -14.02 15.18
C GLN A 383 -30.44 -13.63 14.74
N THR A 384 -30.26 -13.35 13.45
CA THR A 384 -28.96 -12.95 12.89
C THR A 384 -28.54 -11.57 13.41
N ALA A 385 -29.47 -10.61 13.42
CA ALA A 385 -29.23 -9.29 14.00
C ALA A 385 -28.85 -9.40 15.48
N ALA A 386 -29.61 -10.15 16.29
CA ALA A 386 -29.30 -10.37 17.70
C ALA A 386 -27.93 -11.07 17.91
N TYR A 387 -27.57 -12.02 17.03
CA TYR A 387 -26.26 -12.66 17.06
C TYR A 387 -25.15 -11.62 16.83
N LEU A 388 -25.29 -10.79 15.78
CA LEU A 388 -24.26 -9.84 15.35
C LEU A 388 -24.14 -8.64 16.29
N SER A 389 -25.24 -8.21 16.92
CA SER A 389 -25.29 -7.16 17.94
C SER A 389 -24.46 -7.44 19.20
N ARG A 390 -23.95 -8.67 19.37
CA ARG A 390 -22.95 -8.99 20.40
C ARG A 390 -21.54 -8.52 20.06
N TYR A 391 -21.28 -8.20 18.80
CA TYR A 391 -19.99 -7.77 18.28
C TYR A 391 -20.04 -6.30 17.83
N TYR A 392 -21.02 -5.96 16.99
CA TYR A 392 -21.18 -4.64 16.39
C TYR A 392 -22.66 -4.28 16.36
N ASP A 393 -22.99 -3.01 16.47
CA ASP A 393 -24.36 -2.55 16.30
C ASP A 393 -24.92 -3.01 14.95
N CYS A 394 -26.00 -3.80 15.01
CA CYS A 394 -26.63 -4.43 13.86
C CYS A 394 -28.11 -4.09 13.82
N TYR A 395 -28.57 -3.59 12.69
CA TYR A 395 -29.93 -3.11 12.53
C TYR A 395 -30.42 -3.27 11.10
N GLU A 396 -31.73 -3.42 10.95
CA GLU A 396 -32.38 -3.47 9.64
C GLU A 396 -32.39 -2.10 8.98
N ILE A 397 -32.06 -2.07 7.68
CA ILE A 397 -32.07 -0.86 6.86
C ILE A 397 -32.92 -1.00 5.59
N GLY A 398 -33.58 -2.14 5.40
CA GLY A 398 -34.32 -2.38 4.17
C GLY A 398 -34.68 -3.82 3.92
N CYS A 399 -35.16 -4.08 2.70
CA CYS A 399 -35.57 -5.40 2.24
C CYS A 399 -35.35 -5.57 0.74
N ILE A 400 -35.40 -6.81 0.27
CA ILE A 400 -35.36 -7.15 -1.15
C ILE A 400 -36.78 -7.15 -1.73
N ARG A 401 -36.96 -6.53 -2.91
CA ARG A 401 -38.22 -6.50 -3.66
C ARG A 401 -37.97 -6.83 -5.14
N ALA A 402 -38.99 -7.29 -5.86
CA ALA A 402 -38.93 -7.45 -7.31
C ALA A 402 -38.95 -6.08 -8.01
N ASN A 403 -37.89 -5.74 -8.76
CA ASN A 403 -37.75 -4.52 -9.57
C ASN A 403 -36.46 -4.60 -10.43
N GLU A 404 -36.40 -3.83 -11.53
CA GLU A 404 -35.29 -3.84 -12.49
C GLU A 404 -34.04 -3.09 -11.98
N GLN A 405 -34.21 -2.07 -11.13
CA GLN A 405 -33.09 -1.30 -10.59
C GLN A 405 -32.49 -1.98 -9.35
N LYS A 406 -31.24 -2.45 -9.40
CA LYS A 406 -30.64 -3.23 -8.30
C LYS A 406 -30.68 -2.58 -6.92
N ILE A 407 -30.58 -1.24 -6.83
CA ILE A 407 -30.60 -0.50 -5.57
C ILE A 407 -31.61 0.64 -5.66
N VAL A 408 -32.53 0.69 -4.70
CA VAL A 408 -33.49 1.78 -4.55
C VAL A 408 -33.28 2.41 -3.17
N MET A 409 -32.97 3.70 -3.14
CA MET A 409 -32.83 4.44 -1.88
C MET A 409 -34.10 5.24 -1.62
N GLU A 410 -34.77 4.95 -0.51
CA GLU A 410 -35.95 5.66 -0.03
C GLU A 410 -35.58 6.59 1.13
N ASN A 411 -36.42 7.60 1.38
CA ASN A 411 -36.23 8.59 2.45
C ASN A 411 -34.93 9.40 2.32
N LYS A 412 -34.44 9.97 3.42
CA LYS A 412 -33.21 10.78 3.47
C LYS A 412 -32.41 10.43 4.72
N LEU A 413 -31.08 10.54 4.61
CA LEU A 413 -30.20 10.41 5.75
C LEU A 413 -30.56 11.43 6.84
N ASN A 414 -30.54 10.97 8.09
CA ASN A 414 -30.65 11.88 9.21
C ASN A 414 -29.28 12.51 9.51
N TRP A 415 -29.17 13.82 9.23
CA TRP A 415 -27.98 14.62 9.51
C TRP A 415 -28.08 15.43 10.82
N GLN A 416 -29.20 15.32 11.56
CA GLN A 416 -29.42 16.01 12.83
C GLN A 416 -28.68 15.33 13.97
#